data_AF-A0A2U1V1Z0-F1
#
_entry.id   AF-A0A2U1V1Z0-F1
#
_cell.length_a   1.000
_cell.length_b   1.000
_cell.length_c   1.000
_cell.angle_alpha   90.00
_cell.angle_beta   90.00
_cell.angle_gamma   90.00
#
_symmetry.space_group_name_H-M   'P 1'
#
loop_
_entity.id
_entity.type
_entity.pdbx_description
1 polymer ?
#
loop_
_entity_poly.entity_id
_entity_poly.type
_entity_poly.pdbx_seq_one_letter_code
_entity_poly.pdbx_strand_id
1 'polypeptide(L)'
;MSRTRLARTELLARRYLASRGGAPMVEDPLRVALPRLQAEVAAASRLARLDLTIALGLFVAALTMVLTAWLAPLHGGILVALLHLHLAPLAGLAVAVWAAIVLEKSGPRLFVTRRIARALKAGAWLEALDLAVQGLPAPSAA
;
A
#
# COMPACT_ATOMS: atom_id res chain seq x y z
N MET A 1 -22.72 28.40 -9.83
CA MET A 1 -22.15 27.31 -9.00
C MET A 1 -20.64 27.10 -9.16
N SER A 2 -19.89 27.96 -9.87
CA SER A 2 -18.48 27.72 -10.21
C SER A 2 -17.45 28.29 -9.22
N ARG A 3 -17.64 29.53 -8.72
CA ARG A 3 -16.62 30.23 -7.91
C ARG A 3 -16.36 29.61 -6.54
N THR A 4 -17.41 29.18 -5.84
CA THR A 4 -17.27 28.55 -4.50
C THR A 4 -16.56 27.20 -4.58
N ARG A 5 -16.80 26.44 -5.65
CA ARG A 5 -16.12 25.16 -5.89
C ARG A 5 -14.63 25.37 -6.20
N LEU A 6 -14.32 26.38 -7.01
CA LEU A 6 -12.96 26.75 -7.41
C LEU A 6 -12.13 27.25 -6.21
N ALA A 7 -12.70 28.15 -5.40
CA ALA A 7 -12.07 28.64 -4.18
C ALA A 7 -11.83 27.51 -3.15
N ARG A 8 -12.77 26.56 -3.04
CA ARG A 8 -12.62 25.39 -2.14
C ARG A 8 -11.54 24.43 -2.63
N THR A 9 -11.42 24.20 -3.94
CA THR A 9 -10.34 23.38 -4.51
C THR A 9 -8.97 23.99 -4.31
N GLU A 10 -8.83 25.31 -4.49
CA GLU A 10 -7.57 26.01 -4.24
C GLU A 10 -7.16 25.96 -2.77
N LEU A 11 -8.11 26.15 -1.85
CA LEU A 11 -7.86 26.07 -0.42
C LEU A 11 -7.38 24.67 -0.01
N LEU A 12 -7.99 23.61 -0.55
CA LEU A 12 -7.52 22.24 -0.33
C LEU A 12 -6.14 21.98 -0.93
N ALA A 13 -5.85 22.51 -2.12
CA ALA A 13 -4.53 22.40 -2.74
C ALA A 13 -3.44 23.06 -1.88
N ARG A 14 -3.72 24.25 -1.33
CA ARG A 14 -2.80 24.94 -0.40
C ARG A 14 -2.60 24.16 0.90
N ARG A 15 -3.67 23.61 1.46
CA ARG A 15 -3.61 22.79 2.68
C ARG A 15 -2.82 21.50 2.45
N TYR A 16 -2.96 20.89 1.28
CA TYR A 16 -2.16 19.74 0.87
C TYR A 16 -0.68 20.11 0.73
N LEU A 17 -0.34 21.23 0.08
CA LEU A 17 1.06 21.68 -0.03
C LEU A 17 1.66 21.97 1.35
N ALA A 18 0.90 22.62 2.24
CA ALA A 18 1.32 22.90 3.61
C ALA A 18 1.56 21.61 4.42
N SER A 19 0.67 20.60 4.31
CA SER A 19 0.84 19.32 5.02
C SER A 19 2.01 18.49 4.51
N ARG A 20 2.53 18.80 3.31
CA ARG A 20 3.71 18.18 2.69
C ARG A 20 4.99 19.00 2.84
N GLY A 21 4.97 20.08 3.63
CA GLY A 21 6.12 20.95 3.87
C GLY A 21 6.52 21.81 2.66
N GLY A 22 5.66 21.95 1.65
CA GLY A 22 5.88 22.82 0.50
C GLY A 22 5.44 24.26 0.77
N ALA A 23 5.88 25.20 -0.07
CA ALA A 23 5.44 26.60 -0.01
C ALA A 23 3.93 26.70 -0.38
N PRO A 24 3.05 27.14 0.52
CA PRO A 24 1.61 27.18 0.27
C PRO A 24 1.16 28.42 -0.52
N MET A 25 1.98 29.46 -0.58
CA MET A 25 1.70 30.71 -1.32
C MET A 25 2.33 30.68 -2.72
N VAL A 26 1.75 29.87 -3.60
CA VAL A 26 2.06 29.84 -5.04
C VAL A 26 0.93 30.52 -5.81
N GLU A 27 1.24 31.22 -6.91
CA GLU A 27 0.26 31.90 -7.77
C GLU A 27 -0.84 30.96 -8.27
N ASP A 28 -0.48 29.73 -8.63
CA ASP A 28 -1.43 28.66 -8.99
C ASP A 28 -1.16 27.39 -8.16
N PRO A 29 -1.84 27.20 -7.01
CA PRO A 29 -1.61 26.07 -6.12
C PRO A 29 -2.07 24.74 -6.73
N LEU A 30 -3.04 24.76 -7.65
CA LEU A 30 -3.56 23.55 -8.30
C LEU A 30 -2.53 22.99 -9.29
N ARG A 31 -1.87 23.86 -10.04
CA ARG A 31 -0.82 23.48 -11.00
C ARG A 31 0.40 22.82 -10.34
N VAL A 32 0.66 23.12 -9.06
CA VAL A 32 1.74 22.50 -8.29
C VAL A 32 1.26 21.26 -7.50
N ALA A 33 0.09 21.32 -6.87
CA ALA A 33 -0.43 20.25 -6.03
C ALA A 33 -0.80 18.99 -6.84
N LEU A 34 -1.42 19.14 -8.00
CA LEU A 34 -1.90 18.01 -8.82
C LEU A 34 -0.77 17.10 -9.35
N PRO A 35 0.30 17.59 -10.00
CA PRO A 35 1.38 16.73 -10.48
C PRO A 35 2.11 16.06 -9.31
N ARG A 36 2.26 16.75 -8.18
CA ARG A 36 2.87 16.19 -6.97
C ARG A 36 2.03 15.07 -6.38
N LEU A 37 0.71 15.26 -6.30
CA LEU A 37 -0.23 14.22 -5.87
C LEU A 37 -0.20 13.01 -6.81
N GLN A 38 -0.14 13.23 -8.13
CA GLN A 38 -0.01 12.15 -9.11
C GLN A 38 1.29 11.36 -8.90
N ALA A 39 2.41 12.03 -8.66
CA ALA A 39 3.69 11.39 -8.37
C ALA A 39 3.66 10.59 -7.06
N GLU A 40 3.08 11.14 -5.97
CA GLU A 40 2.93 10.44 -4.69
C GLU A 40 2.06 9.18 -4.84
N VAL A 41 0.93 9.28 -5.55
CA VAL A 41 0.04 8.14 -5.81
C VAL A 41 0.73 7.08 -6.66
N ALA A 42 1.48 7.48 -7.70
CA ALA A 42 2.24 6.57 -8.53
C ALA A 42 3.32 5.83 -7.72
N ALA A 43 4.11 6.57 -6.93
CA ALA A 43 5.14 6.01 -6.06
C ALA A 43 4.55 5.03 -5.03
N ALA A 44 3.49 5.43 -4.33
CA ALA A 44 2.82 4.58 -3.35
C ALA A 44 2.21 3.32 -4.00
N SER A 45 1.65 3.43 -5.20
CA SER A 45 1.12 2.28 -5.93
C SER A 45 2.22 1.31 -6.38
N ARG A 46 3.38 1.83 -6.79
CA ARG A 46 4.54 1.01 -7.17
C ARG A 46 5.11 0.29 -5.96
N LEU A 47 5.26 0.99 -4.83
CA LEU A 47 5.74 0.40 -3.58
C LEU A 47 4.82 -0.72 -3.11
N ALA A 48 3.51 -0.46 -3.09
CA ALA A 48 2.56 -1.47 -2.66
C ALA A 48 2.47 -2.67 -3.61
N ARG A 49 2.72 -2.48 -4.92
CA ARG A 49 2.89 -3.62 -5.85
C ARG A 49 4.14 -4.41 -5.53
N LEU A 50 5.26 -3.73 -5.27
CA LEU A 50 6.51 -4.40 -4.89
C LEU A 50 6.33 -5.21 -3.61
N ASP A 51 5.75 -4.62 -2.57
CA ASP A 51 5.46 -5.32 -1.31
C ASP A 51 4.57 -6.55 -1.55
N LEU A 52 3.56 -6.43 -2.40
CA LEU A 52 2.66 -7.54 -2.72
C LEU A 52 3.34 -8.62 -3.56
N THR A 53 4.25 -8.26 -4.48
CA THR A 53 5.04 -9.23 -5.25
C THR A 53 6.08 -9.94 -4.40
N ILE A 54 6.75 -9.23 -3.49
CA ILE A 54 7.67 -9.81 -2.52
C ILE A 54 6.88 -10.76 -1.60
N ALA A 55 5.69 -10.36 -1.18
CA ALA A 55 4.82 -11.21 -0.39
C ALA A 55 4.33 -12.45 -1.12
N LEU A 56 3.97 -12.33 -2.38
CA LEU A 56 3.64 -13.48 -3.20
C LEU A 56 4.86 -14.41 -3.36
N GLY A 57 6.06 -13.86 -3.60
CA GLY A 57 7.29 -14.63 -3.72
C GLY A 57 7.64 -15.39 -2.44
N LEU A 58 7.56 -14.72 -1.29
CA LEU A 58 7.77 -15.35 0.03
C LEU A 58 6.70 -16.40 0.33
N PHE A 59 5.44 -16.17 -0.04
CA PHE A 59 4.38 -17.13 0.10
C PHE A 59 4.62 -18.39 -0.74
N VAL A 60 5.01 -18.22 -2.01
CA VAL A 60 5.36 -19.36 -2.89
C VAL A 60 6.56 -20.11 -2.35
N ALA A 61 7.61 -19.41 -1.92
CA ALA A 61 8.80 -20.02 -1.32
C ALA A 61 8.44 -20.85 -0.07
N ALA A 62 7.61 -20.29 0.81
CA ALA A 62 7.12 -21.00 1.99
C ALA A 62 6.25 -22.21 1.62
N LEU A 63 5.38 -22.09 0.61
CA LEU A 63 4.58 -23.21 0.12
C LEU A 63 5.47 -24.32 -0.44
N THR A 64 6.50 -23.99 -1.24
CA THR A 64 7.46 -24.96 -1.75
C THR A 64 8.30 -25.60 -0.65
N MET A 65 8.67 -24.86 0.41
CA MET A 65 9.32 -25.45 1.57
C MET A 65 8.37 -26.42 2.26
N VAL A 66 7.12 -26.04 2.53
CA VAL A 66 6.13 -26.93 3.14
C VAL A 66 5.91 -28.18 2.29
N LEU A 67 5.80 -28.04 0.96
CA LEU A 67 5.60 -29.16 0.04
C LEU A 67 6.80 -30.11 0.01
N THR A 68 8.02 -29.58 -0.15
CA THR A 68 9.25 -30.40 -0.18
C THR A 68 9.48 -31.08 1.16
N ALA A 69 9.21 -30.36 2.25
CA ALA A 69 9.18 -30.88 3.58
C ALA A 69 8.15 -32.04 3.68
N TRP A 70 6.92 -31.86 3.21
CA TRP A 70 5.87 -32.91 3.23
C TRP A 70 6.22 -34.17 2.41
N LEU A 71 7.06 -34.03 1.38
CA LEU A 71 7.59 -35.11 0.56
C LEU A 71 8.83 -35.80 1.18
N ALA A 72 9.54 -35.13 2.09
CA ALA A 72 10.70 -35.68 2.79
C ALA A 72 10.45 -36.99 3.59
N PRO A 73 9.31 -37.19 4.28
CA PRO A 73 9.05 -38.45 5.01
C PRO A 73 8.85 -39.67 4.10
N LEU A 74 8.75 -39.51 2.77
CA LEU A 74 8.81 -40.66 1.84
C LEU A 74 10.22 -41.29 1.78
N HIS A 75 11.25 -40.63 2.34
CA HIS A 75 12.65 -41.07 2.31
C HIS A 75 13.33 -41.10 3.70
N GLY A 76 12.64 -40.76 4.80
CA GLY A 76 13.26 -40.58 6.14
C GLY A 76 12.54 -41.30 7.28
N GLY A 77 13.29 -41.71 8.31
CA GLY A 77 12.78 -42.47 9.47
C GLY A 77 11.85 -41.68 10.43
N ILE A 78 11.17 -42.38 11.34
CA ILE A 78 10.11 -41.89 12.26
C ILE A 78 10.42 -40.55 12.97
N LEU A 79 11.68 -40.30 13.35
CA LEU A 79 12.13 -39.06 13.96
C LEU A 79 11.96 -37.83 13.04
N VAL A 80 12.22 -38.00 11.75
CA VAL A 80 12.03 -36.95 10.73
C VAL A 80 10.54 -36.65 10.57
N ALA A 81 9.69 -37.68 10.55
CA ALA A 81 8.23 -37.50 10.46
C ALA A 81 7.64 -36.77 11.68
N LEU A 82 8.11 -37.10 12.89
CA LEU A 82 7.69 -36.42 14.13
C LEU A 82 8.11 -34.95 14.15
N LEU A 83 9.36 -34.65 13.79
CA LEU A 83 9.85 -33.27 13.67
C LEU A 83 9.03 -32.49 12.64
N HIS A 84 8.69 -33.13 11.52
CA HIS A 84 7.86 -32.58 10.46
C HIS A 84 6.49 -32.13 10.92
N LEU A 85 5.86 -32.99 11.71
CA LEU A 85 4.51 -32.78 12.23
C LEU A 85 4.42 -31.52 13.10
N HIS A 86 5.54 -31.10 13.70
CA HIS A 86 5.60 -29.94 14.59
C HIS A 86 6.09 -28.67 13.88
N LEU A 87 7.07 -28.79 12.98
CA LEU A 87 7.61 -27.64 12.25
C LEU A 87 6.69 -27.14 11.13
N ALA A 88 5.97 -28.04 10.44
CA ALA A 88 5.09 -27.63 9.35
C ALA A 88 3.92 -26.73 9.79
N PRO A 89 3.21 -27.01 10.90
CA PRO A 89 2.18 -26.10 11.42
C PRO A 89 2.75 -24.76 11.88
N LEU A 90 3.91 -24.76 12.55
CA LEU A 90 4.57 -23.54 13.01
C LEU A 90 4.98 -22.63 11.85
N ALA A 91 5.53 -23.22 10.78
CA ALA A 91 5.87 -22.49 9.56
C ALA A 91 4.60 -21.95 8.87
N GLY A 92 3.56 -22.77 8.75
CA GLY A 92 2.28 -22.34 8.18
C GLY A 92 1.64 -21.18 8.96
N LEU A 93 1.69 -21.24 10.29
CA LEU A 93 1.16 -20.20 11.17
C LEU A 93 1.99 -18.91 11.05
N ALA A 94 3.32 -19.00 11.00
CA ALA A 94 4.19 -17.84 10.78
C ALA A 94 3.89 -17.14 9.44
N VAL A 95 3.68 -17.91 8.37
CA VAL A 95 3.31 -17.38 7.05
C VAL A 95 1.93 -16.73 7.07
N ALA A 96 0.95 -17.35 7.74
CA ALA A 96 -0.40 -16.80 7.86
C ALA A 96 -0.41 -15.47 8.62
N VAL A 97 0.31 -15.40 9.75
CA VAL A 97 0.48 -14.16 10.53
C VAL A 97 1.18 -13.09 9.71
N TRP A 98 2.25 -13.46 8.99
CA TRP A 98 2.97 -12.54 8.12
C TRP A 98 2.08 -11.98 7.00
N ALA A 99 1.34 -12.84 6.31
CA ALA A 99 0.40 -12.44 5.27
C ALA A 99 -0.71 -11.54 5.82
N ALA A 100 -1.23 -11.82 7.02
CA ALA A 100 -2.22 -10.98 7.68
C ALA A 100 -1.67 -9.57 7.97
N ILE A 101 -0.46 -9.47 8.54
CA ILE A 101 0.19 -8.18 8.84
C ILE A 101 0.43 -7.37 7.56
N VAL A 102 0.92 -8.03 6.50
CA VAL A 102 1.14 -7.37 5.21
C VAL A 102 -0.19 -6.90 4.61
N LEU A 103 -1.24 -7.71 4.67
CA LEU A 103 -2.55 -7.35 4.13
C LEU A 103 -3.20 -6.20 4.91
N GLU A 104 -3.09 -6.21 6.24
CA GLU A 104 -3.61 -5.17 7.13
C GLU A 104 -2.93 -3.83 6.90
N LYS A 105 -1.60 -3.81 6.69
CA LYS A 105 -0.86 -2.57 6.44
C LYS A 105 -0.94 -2.09 4.99
N SER A 106 -0.88 -3.01 4.02
CA SER A 106 -0.78 -2.67 2.60
C SER A 106 -2.14 -2.52 1.91
N GLY A 107 -3.17 -3.22 2.39
CA GLY A 107 -4.52 -3.23 1.83
C GLY A 107 -5.21 -1.85 1.86
N PRO A 108 -5.33 -1.20 3.04
CA PRO A 108 -5.94 0.12 3.15
C PRO A 108 -5.19 1.17 2.30
N ARG A 109 -3.86 1.10 2.29
CA ARG A 109 -2.99 2.00 1.51
C ARG A 109 -3.21 1.85 0.01
N LEU A 110 -3.37 0.62 -0.49
CA LEU A 110 -3.72 0.32 -1.88
C LEU A 110 -5.13 0.78 -2.24
N PHE A 111 -6.09 0.60 -1.35
CA PHE A 111 -7.48 1.00 -1.60
C PHE A 111 -7.61 2.53 -1.71
N VAL A 112 -7.00 3.27 -0.78
CA VAL A 112 -7.00 4.74 -0.76
C VAL A 112 -6.28 5.29 -1.99
N THR A 113 -5.08 4.79 -2.31
CA THR A 113 -4.35 5.23 -3.51
C THR A 113 -5.12 4.94 -4.80
N ARG A 114 -5.79 3.79 -4.93
CA ARG A 114 -6.66 3.48 -6.08
C ARG A 114 -7.87 4.41 -6.17
N ARG A 115 -8.46 4.79 -5.03
CA ARG A 115 -9.59 5.73 -5.00
C ARG A 115 -9.16 7.12 -5.44
N ILE A 116 -8.02 7.61 -4.95
CA ILE A 116 -7.43 8.90 -5.37
C ILE A 116 -7.07 8.87 -6.86
N ALA A 117 -6.44 7.79 -7.35
CA ALA A 117 -6.12 7.63 -8.76
C ALA A 117 -7.35 7.66 -9.67
N ARG A 118 -8.46 7.04 -9.24
CA ARG A 118 -9.74 7.10 -9.96
C ARG A 118 -10.33 8.51 -9.96
N ALA A 119 -10.33 9.19 -8.83
CA ALA A 119 -10.82 10.58 -8.73
C ALA A 119 -10.02 11.54 -9.62
N LEU A 120 -8.70 11.36 -9.69
CA LEU A 120 -7.82 12.12 -10.60
C LEU A 120 -8.16 11.86 -12.07
N LYS A 121 -8.34 10.60 -12.47
CA LYS A 121 -8.72 10.23 -13.84
C LYS A 121 -10.11 10.74 -14.24
N ALA A 122 -11.04 10.81 -13.28
CA ALA A 122 -12.39 11.30 -13.50
C ALA A 122 -12.50 12.85 -13.52
N GLY A 123 -11.39 13.58 -13.32
CA GLY A 123 -11.42 15.03 -13.21
C GLY A 123 -12.08 15.56 -11.92
N ALA A 124 -12.27 14.69 -10.92
CA ALA A 124 -12.87 15.04 -9.63
C ALA A 124 -11.80 15.58 -8.65
N TRP A 125 -11.24 16.75 -8.96
CA TRP A 125 -10.04 17.28 -8.29
C TRP A 125 -10.28 17.60 -6.81
N LEU A 126 -11.49 18.06 -6.47
CA LEU A 126 -11.91 18.32 -5.10
C LEU A 126 -11.89 17.04 -4.25
N GLU A 127 -12.46 15.95 -4.78
CA GLU A 127 -12.50 14.66 -4.07
C GLU A 127 -11.10 14.04 -3.96
N ALA A 128 -10.29 14.15 -5.01
CA ALA A 128 -8.90 13.67 -4.99
C ALA A 128 -8.06 14.39 -3.91
N LEU A 129 -8.19 15.72 -3.80
CA LEU A 129 -7.47 16.52 -2.81
C LEU A 129 -7.98 16.29 -1.39
N ASP A 130 -9.30 16.16 -1.20
CA ASP A 130 -9.87 15.89 0.12
C ASP A 130 -9.45 14.50 0.64
N LEU A 131 -9.51 13.48 -0.22
CA LEU A 131 -8.99 12.14 0.09
C LEU A 131 -7.47 12.14 0.36
N ALA A 132 -6.71 12.99 -0.33
CA ALA A 132 -5.27 13.10 -0.12
C ALA A 132 -4.92 13.77 1.21
N VAL A 133 -5.66 14.81 1.60
CA VAL A 133 -5.48 15.51 2.89
C VAL A 133 -5.85 14.60 4.07
N GLN A 134 -6.89 13.77 3.93
CA GLN A 134 -7.38 12.91 5.01
C GLN A 134 -6.66 11.54 5.07
N GLY A 135 -6.25 10.98 3.93
CA GLY A 135 -5.94 9.54 3.83
C GLY A 135 -4.53 9.16 3.36
N LEU A 136 -3.73 10.08 2.82
CA LEU A 136 -2.36 9.75 2.42
C LEU A 136 -1.39 10.07 3.57
N PRO A 137 -0.74 9.06 4.21
CA PRO A 137 0.24 9.32 5.25
C PRO A 137 1.35 10.23 4.72
N ALA A 138 1.84 11.13 5.57
CA ALA A 138 2.89 12.07 5.21
C ALA A 138 4.16 11.35 4.72
N PRO A 139 4.92 11.94 3.78
CA PRO A 139 6.15 11.34 3.26
C PRO A 139 7.23 11.07 4.32
N SER A 140 7.03 11.51 5.57
CA SER A 140 8.02 11.49 6.65
C SER A 140 7.67 10.56 7.83
N ALA A 141 6.83 9.54 7.63
CA ALA A 141 6.56 8.53 8.66
C ALA A 141 7.01 7.13 8.20
N ALA A 142 8.25 7.06 7.72
CA ALA A 142 9.03 5.82 7.59
C ALA A 142 10.20 5.92 8.57
#